data_AF-A0A1N6FQ98-F1
#
_entry.id   AF-A0A1N6FQ98-F1
#
_cell.length_a   1.000
_cell.length_b   1.000
_cell.length_c   1.000
_cell.angle_alpha   90.00
_cell.angle_beta   90.00
_cell.angle_gamma   90.00
#
_symmetry.space_group_name_H-M   'P 1'
#
loop_
_entity.id
_entity.type
_entity.pdbx_description
1 polymer ?
#
loop_
_entity_poly.entity_id
_entity_poly.type
_entity_poly.pdbx_seq_one_letter_code
_entity_poly.pdbx_strand_id
1 'polypeptide(L)'
;MSNILKSDKNDRKKKNFSVGIALLVLLAIAIIIYITFEKSGHWLVQDDNFEHVKWVTILDGQTADLERNDFAAELVREGKADSVLILGRRIYRDRSNAEFYAEDFMKLGDFDKNAVFLVPHNDPSTISEAYSLIPWLKKHNADTVLLITDAASTYRVKRIFQKLSGNSPVYLTKDIKHVTYNPSCWYSNRESRKNWLRSWAALFASYFDLFNTDTLEAVDSSYYKPVKSYAEYKREINPNVNLQKLLPKIEDKIKAESEKEAAKDSIKASEKVQVKETKETPKEQSKTQTKDQPKEKAKEKASEKKADVKKRK
;
A
#
# COMPACT_ATOMS: atom_id res chain seq x y z
N MET A 1 -0.86 65.69 -55.59
CA MET A 1 -0.48 65.26 -54.22
C MET A 1 -1.61 64.62 -53.41
N SER A 2 -2.89 64.98 -53.58
CA SER A 2 -4.00 64.55 -52.71
C SER A 2 -4.18 63.03 -52.50
N ASN A 3 -3.96 62.20 -53.52
CA ASN A 3 -4.20 60.75 -53.42
C ASN A 3 -3.20 60.03 -52.50
N ILE A 4 -1.94 60.48 -52.44
CA ILE A 4 -0.89 59.89 -51.58
C ILE A 4 -1.29 60.03 -50.10
N LEU A 5 -1.77 61.21 -49.70
CA LEU A 5 -2.27 61.51 -48.36
C LEU A 5 -3.55 60.74 -47.97
N LYS A 6 -4.28 60.19 -48.94
CA LYS A 6 -5.45 59.32 -48.70
C LYS A 6 -5.07 57.86 -48.46
N SER A 7 -4.07 57.31 -49.18
CA SER A 7 -3.61 55.93 -48.94
C SER A 7 -3.07 55.78 -47.52
N ASP A 8 -2.08 56.59 -47.17
CA ASP A 8 -1.40 56.57 -45.87
C ASP A 8 -2.37 56.70 -44.67
N LYS A 9 -3.41 57.54 -44.77
CA LYS A 9 -4.47 57.61 -43.75
C LYS A 9 -5.31 56.32 -43.65
N ASN A 10 -5.62 55.67 -44.76
CA ASN A 10 -6.34 54.40 -44.77
C ASN A 10 -5.45 53.24 -44.27
N ASP A 11 -4.18 53.22 -44.65
CA ASP A 11 -3.25 52.16 -44.27
C ASP A 11 -2.85 52.27 -42.79
N ARG A 12 -2.72 53.49 -42.25
CA ARG A 12 -2.68 53.74 -40.79
C ARG A 12 -3.96 53.32 -40.07
N LYS A 13 -5.16 53.59 -40.62
CA LYS A 13 -6.42 53.09 -40.05
C LYS A 13 -6.49 51.56 -40.02
N LYS A 14 -6.14 50.88 -41.12
CA LYS A 14 -6.07 49.42 -41.20
C LYS A 14 -5.07 48.84 -40.21
N LYS A 15 -3.87 49.44 -40.08
CA LYS A 15 -2.85 49.04 -39.12
C LYS A 15 -3.35 49.15 -37.68
N ASN A 16 -3.96 50.29 -37.31
CA ASN A 16 -4.51 50.49 -35.97
C ASN A 16 -5.69 49.53 -35.67
N PHE A 17 -6.54 49.25 -36.64
CA PHE A 17 -7.63 48.27 -36.53
C PHE A 17 -7.09 46.84 -36.35
N SER A 18 -6.08 46.44 -37.13
CA SER A 18 -5.39 45.15 -37.00
C SER A 18 -4.70 45.00 -35.64
N VAL A 19 -4.03 46.05 -35.13
CA VAL A 19 -3.46 46.07 -33.77
C VAL A 19 -4.55 45.96 -32.70
N GLY A 20 -5.69 46.63 -32.88
CA GLY A 20 -6.86 46.49 -31.99
C GLY A 20 -7.40 45.07 -31.93
N ILE A 21 -7.53 44.40 -33.09
CA ILE A 21 -7.92 42.99 -33.18
C ILE A 21 -6.87 42.09 -32.50
N ALA A 22 -5.57 42.31 -32.76
CA ALA A 22 -4.51 41.52 -32.14
C ALA A 22 -4.50 41.65 -30.60
N LEU A 23 -4.75 42.85 -30.07
CA LEU A 23 -4.88 43.08 -28.62
C LEU A 23 -6.14 42.41 -28.04
N LEU A 24 -7.27 42.44 -28.75
CA LEU A 24 -8.49 41.73 -28.33
C LEU A 24 -8.30 40.21 -28.34
N VAL A 25 -7.60 39.66 -29.33
CA VAL A 25 -7.25 38.23 -29.39
C VAL A 25 -6.30 37.85 -28.26
N LEU A 26 -5.28 38.66 -27.97
CA LEU A 26 -4.36 38.44 -26.84
C LEU A 26 -5.10 38.48 -25.50
N LEU A 27 -5.99 39.47 -25.31
CA LEU A 27 -6.85 39.57 -24.12
C LEU A 27 -7.77 38.36 -23.96
N ALA A 28 -8.42 37.91 -25.05
CA ALA A 28 -9.25 36.70 -25.03
C ALA A 28 -8.43 35.45 -24.67
N ILE A 29 -7.23 35.29 -25.23
CA ILE A 29 -6.30 34.20 -24.87
C ILE A 29 -5.92 34.27 -23.38
N ALA A 30 -5.60 35.46 -22.85
CA ALA A 30 -5.27 35.63 -21.44
C ALA A 30 -6.44 35.28 -20.50
N ILE A 31 -7.67 35.66 -20.86
CA ILE A 31 -8.90 35.30 -20.13
C ILE A 31 -9.14 33.79 -20.18
N ILE A 32 -8.99 33.15 -21.35
CA ILE A 32 -9.13 31.70 -21.51
C ILE A 32 -8.09 30.97 -20.66
N ILE A 33 -6.81 31.38 -20.71
CA ILE A 33 -5.74 30.79 -19.89
C ILE A 33 -6.06 30.92 -18.39
N TYR A 34 -6.53 32.09 -17.93
CA TYR A 34 -6.91 32.30 -16.54
C TYR A 34 -8.05 31.38 -16.10
N ILE A 35 -9.13 31.30 -16.87
CA ILE A 35 -10.29 30.44 -16.57
C ILE A 35 -9.89 28.96 -16.60
N THR A 36 -9.13 28.53 -17.61
CA THR A 36 -8.60 27.16 -17.70
C THR A 36 -7.71 26.83 -16.51
N PHE A 37 -6.82 27.76 -16.09
CA PHE A 37 -5.95 27.57 -14.93
C PHE A 37 -6.77 27.41 -13.64
N GLU A 38 -7.74 28.29 -13.39
CA GLU A 38 -8.64 28.19 -12.23
C GLU A 38 -9.42 26.85 -12.25
N LYS A 39 -10.13 26.55 -13.35
CA LYS A 39 -10.99 25.36 -13.45
C LYS A 39 -10.24 24.03 -13.54
N SER A 40 -8.96 24.03 -13.92
CA SER A 40 -8.13 22.81 -13.96
C SER A 40 -8.01 22.09 -12.61
N GLY A 41 -8.23 22.80 -11.49
CA GLY A 41 -8.29 22.19 -10.16
C GLY A 41 -9.57 21.37 -9.95
N HIS A 42 -10.70 21.84 -10.49
CA HIS A 42 -11.99 21.17 -10.41
C HIS A 42 -12.12 20.01 -11.41
N TRP A 43 -11.47 20.08 -12.57
CA TRP A 43 -11.48 18.98 -13.57
C TRP A 43 -10.86 17.66 -13.07
N LEU A 44 -10.08 17.71 -11.98
CA LEU A 44 -9.56 16.52 -11.29
C LEU A 44 -10.55 15.93 -10.25
N VAL A 45 -11.59 16.68 -9.88
CA VAL A 45 -12.50 16.34 -8.78
C VAL A 45 -13.86 15.90 -9.34
N GLN A 46 -14.28 14.70 -8.96
CA GLN A 46 -15.62 14.16 -9.20
C GLN A 46 -16.29 13.92 -7.85
N ASP A 47 -17.26 14.78 -7.51
CA ASP A 47 -18.08 14.67 -6.30
C ASP A 47 -19.51 14.24 -6.69
N ASP A 48 -19.81 12.95 -6.57
CA ASP A 48 -21.12 12.39 -6.90
C ASP A 48 -22.10 12.51 -5.72
N ASN A 49 -23.39 12.43 -6.01
CA ASN A 49 -24.43 12.31 -4.99
C ASN A 49 -24.92 10.85 -4.90
N PHE A 50 -25.16 10.39 -3.68
CA PHE A 50 -25.76 9.09 -3.38
C PHE A 50 -26.58 9.22 -2.09
N GLU A 51 -27.59 8.36 -1.93
CA GLU A 51 -28.38 8.27 -0.69
C GLU A 51 -27.85 7.15 0.20
N HIS A 52 -27.58 5.98 -0.39
CA HIS A 52 -27.02 4.80 0.24
C HIS A 52 -26.22 3.97 -0.79
N VAL A 53 -25.20 3.24 -0.35
CA VAL A 53 -24.42 2.29 -1.18
C VAL A 53 -24.10 1.02 -0.39
N LYS A 54 -24.26 -0.16 -1.01
CA LYS A 54 -23.89 -1.42 -0.36
C LYS A 54 -22.39 -1.51 -0.02
N TRP A 55 -21.55 -0.99 -0.91
CA TRP A 55 -20.09 -1.08 -0.80
C TRP A 55 -19.44 0.30 -0.79
N VAL A 56 -18.79 0.64 0.33
CA VAL A 56 -17.84 1.76 0.39
C VAL A 56 -16.41 1.23 0.38
N THR A 57 -15.56 1.80 -0.47
CA THR A 57 -14.20 1.35 -0.73
C THR A 57 -13.21 2.45 -0.36
N ILE A 58 -12.27 2.15 0.53
CA ILE A 58 -11.17 3.04 0.88
C ILE A 58 -9.95 2.63 0.05
N LEU A 59 -9.50 3.49 -0.87
CA LEU A 59 -8.27 3.25 -1.64
C LEU A 59 -7.01 3.58 -0.80
N ASP A 60 -5.85 3.03 -1.20
CA ASP A 60 -4.58 3.16 -0.47
C ASP A 60 -3.93 4.55 -0.66
N GLY A 61 -2.85 4.82 0.08
CA GLY A 61 -2.21 6.12 0.12
C GLY A 61 -3.01 7.13 0.95
N GLN A 62 -3.52 6.70 2.10
CA GLN A 62 -4.00 7.61 3.15
C GLN A 62 -2.83 8.41 3.75
N THR A 63 -3.14 9.49 4.47
CA THR A 63 -2.15 10.23 5.27
C THR A 63 -1.85 9.50 6.59
N ALA A 64 -1.14 10.16 7.51
CA ALA A 64 -1.00 9.69 8.88
C ALA A 64 -2.28 9.87 9.72
N ASP A 65 -3.17 10.78 9.29
CA ASP A 65 -4.40 11.17 10.01
C ASP A 65 -5.63 10.34 9.56
N LEU A 66 -5.46 9.48 8.53
CA LEU A 66 -6.42 8.45 8.09
C LEU A 66 -7.85 8.97 7.78
N GLU A 67 -7.98 10.17 7.21
CA GLU A 67 -9.28 10.84 7.07
C GLU A 67 -10.29 10.10 6.17
N ARG A 68 -9.85 9.11 5.39
CA ARG A 68 -10.74 8.23 4.61
C ARG A 68 -11.40 7.16 5.49
N ASN A 69 -10.73 6.71 6.56
CA ASN A 69 -11.32 5.86 7.58
C ASN A 69 -12.45 6.61 8.30
N ASP A 70 -12.20 7.83 8.75
CA ASP A 70 -13.20 8.66 9.45
C ASP A 70 -14.46 8.87 8.60
N PHE A 71 -14.28 9.27 7.34
CA PHE A 71 -15.40 9.50 6.43
C PHE A 71 -16.18 8.21 6.12
N ALA A 72 -15.50 7.08 5.90
CA ALA A 72 -16.16 5.79 5.73
C ALA A 72 -16.90 5.33 7.01
N ALA A 73 -16.33 5.59 8.18
CA ALA A 73 -16.91 5.25 9.47
C ALA A 73 -18.15 6.09 9.77
N GLU A 74 -18.17 7.36 9.34
CA GLU A 74 -19.37 8.21 9.35
C GLU A 74 -20.46 7.64 8.45
N LEU A 75 -20.17 7.31 7.18
CA LEU A 75 -21.17 6.75 6.26
C LEU A 75 -21.81 5.45 6.77
N VAL A 76 -21.03 4.54 7.37
CA VAL A 76 -21.58 3.31 7.97
C VAL A 76 -22.42 3.63 9.21
N ARG A 77 -21.96 4.54 10.07
CA ARG A 77 -22.69 4.96 11.29
C ARG A 77 -24.02 5.67 10.98
N GLU A 78 -24.10 6.35 9.84
CA GLU A 78 -25.33 6.97 9.32
C GLU A 78 -26.24 6.00 8.53
N GLY A 79 -25.84 4.74 8.33
CA GLY A 79 -26.59 3.78 7.50
C GLY A 79 -26.52 4.05 5.99
N LYS A 80 -25.64 4.95 5.55
CA LYS A 80 -25.40 5.26 4.13
C LYS A 80 -24.47 4.24 3.46
N ALA A 81 -23.82 3.35 4.22
CA ALA A 81 -23.05 2.23 3.71
C ALA A 81 -23.22 0.94 4.52
N ASP A 82 -23.50 -0.19 3.84
CA ASP A 82 -23.65 -1.52 4.48
C ASP A 82 -22.30 -2.17 4.85
N SER A 83 -21.27 -2.01 4.00
CA SER A 83 -20.02 -2.78 4.09
C SER A 83 -18.82 -2.04 3.50
N VAL A 84 -17.65 -2.29 4.08
CA VAL A 84 -16.42 -1.52 3.86
C VAL A 84 -15.32 -2.38 3.26
N LEU A 85 -14.70 -1.92 2.18
CA LEU A 85 -13.59 -2.55 1.48
C LEU A 85 -12.33 -1.68 1.66
N ILE A 86 -11.42 -2.10 2.54
CA ILE A 86 -10.24 -1.33 2.92
C ILE A 86 -9.04 -1.84 2.13
N LEU A 87 -8.57 -1.07 1.14
CA LEU A 87 -7.40 -1.42 0.36
C LEU A 87 -6.10 -1.03 1.07
N GLY A 88 -5.03 -1.71 0.70
CA GLY A 88 -3.69 -1.34 1.12
C GLY A 88 -2.60 -2.16 0.45
N ARG A 89 -1.54 -1.50 0.00
CA ARG A 89 -0.38 -2.16 -0.58
C ARG A 89 0.33 -3.06 0.43
N ARG A 90 1.00 -4.07 -0.09
CA ARG A 90 1.96 -4.90 0.65
C ARG A 90 3.12 -4.05 1.19
N ILE A 91 3.43 -4.17 2.48
CA ILE A 91 4.57 -3.47 3.12
C ILE A 91 5.66 -4.41 3.64
N TYR A 92 5.29 -5.65 4.00
CA TYR A 92 6.22 -6.75 4.30
C TYR A 92 5.79 -7.99 3.50
N ARG A 93 6.54 -9.09 3.55
CA ARG A 93 6.27 -10.29 2.71
C ARG A 93 4.84 -10.82 2.87
N ASP A 94 4.30 -10.69 4.07
CA ASP A 94 3.04 -11.24 4.58
C ASP A 94 2.01 -10.16 5.01
N ARG A 95 2.43 -8.90 5.17
CA ARG A 95 1.66 -7.78 5.76
C ARG A 95 1.28 -6.70 4.75
N SER A 96 0.16 -6.02 4.98
CA SER A 96 -0.43 -4.97 4.12
C SER A 96 -0.84 -3.73 4.92
N ASN A 97 -0.82 -2.55 4.29
CA ASN A 97 -1.46 -1.32 4.80
C ASN A 97 -2.92 -1.54 5.24
N ALA A 98 -3.67 -2.40 4.53
CA ALA A 98 -5.09 -2.69 4.81
C ALA A 98 -5.33 -3.23 6.22
N GLU A 99 -4.33 -3.92 6.78
CA GLU A 99 -4.39 -4.51 8.12
C GLU A 99 -4.34 -3.42 9.20
N PHE A 100 -3.49 -2.41 9.01
CA PHE A 100 -3.38 -1.25 9.91
C PHE A 100 -4.57 -0.31 9.74
N TYR A 101 -5.00 -0.06 8.50
CA TYR A 101 -6.18 0.76 8.21
C TYR A 101 -7.47 0.12 8.76
N ALA A 102 -7.63 -1.20 8.68
CA ALA A 102 -8.78 -1.90 9.27
C ALA A 102 -8.71 -1.99 10.79
N GLU A 103 -7.52 -2.22 11.38
CA GLU A 103 -7.35 -2.17 12.84
C GLU A 103 -7.58 -0.77 13.41
N ASP A 104 -7.40 0.27 12.60
CA ASP A 104 -7.75 1.64 12.95
C ASP A 104 -9.24 1.95 12.79
N PHE A 105 -9.81 1.67 11.62
CA PHE A 105 -11.25 1.81 11.33
C PHE A 105 -12.13 1.18 12.41
N MET A 106 -11.75 -0.01 12.88
CA MET A 106 -12.43 -0.77 13.93
C MET A 106 -12.31 -0.18 15.35
N LYS A 107 -11.68 1.00 15.53
CA LYS A 107 -11.72 1.82 16.75
C LYS A 107 -12.74 2.96 16.66
N LEU A 108 -13.18 3.33 15.46
CA LEU A 108 -14.05 4.50 15.18
C LEU A 108 -15.55 4.21 15.44
N GLY A 109 -15.87 2.99 15.84
CA GLY A 109 -17.22 2.50 16.14
C GLY A 109 -17.25 0.97 16.33
N ASP A 110 -18.35 0.45 16.87
CA ASP A 110 -18.59 -0.99 16.95
C ASP A 110 -19.26 -1.48 15.65
N PHE A 111 -18.43 -1.71 14.64
CA PHE A 111 -18.86 -2.16 13.31
C PHE A 111 -18.92 -3.70 13.23
N ASP A 112 -19.76 -4.24 12.35
CA ASP A 112 -19.74 -5.69 12.08
C ASP A 112 -18.42 -6.09 11.42
N LYS A 113 -17.69 -6.96 12.10
CA LYS A 113 -16.39 -7.50 11.70
C LYS A 113 -16.50 -8.41 10.46
N ASN A 114 -17.71 -8.82 10.09
CA ASN A 114 -18.00 -9.55 8.84
C ASN A 114 -18.36 -8.60 7.67
N ALA A 115 -18.74 -7.35 7.94
CA ALA A 115 -19.03 -6.32 6.94
C ALA A 115 -17.80 -5.46 6.56
N VAL A 116 -16.72 -5.51 7.36
CA VAL A 116 -15.43 -4.87 7.05
C VAL A 116 -14.46 -5.88 6.44
N PHE A 117 -13.95 -5.59 5.25
CA PHE A 117 -13.10 -6.44 4.43
C PHE A 117 -11.74 -5.81 4.15
N LEU A 118 -10.67 -6.60 4.23
CA LEU A 118 -9.30 -6.21 3.90
C LEU A 118 -8.99 -6.62 2.45
N VAL A 119 -8.55 -5.67 1.61
CA VAL A 119 -8.28 -5.86 0.19
C VAL A 119 -6.80 -5.57 -0.12
N PRO A 120 -5.89 -6.53 0.12
CA PRO A 120 -4.47 -6.32 -0.04
C PRO A 120 -4.03 -6.38 -1.53
N HIS A 121 -3.30 -5.36 -2.00
CA HIS A 121 -2.71 -5.30 -3.35
C HIS A 121 -1.17 -5.20 -3.31
N ASN A 122 -0.50 -5.44 -4.44
CA ASN A 122 0.97 -5.55 -4.49
C ASN A 122 1.69 -4.23 -4.81
N ASP A 123 1.12 -3.42 -5.70
CA ASP A 123 1.77 -2.27 -6.33
C ASP A 123 1.05 -0.95 -5.96
N PRO A 124 1.76 0.18 -5.77
CA PRO A 124 1.19 1.45 -5.32
C PRO A 124 0.52 2.25 -6.46
N SER A 125 -0.29 1.59 -7.28
CA SER A 125 -1.05 2.21 -8.39
C SER A 125 -2.54 1.91 -8.30
N THR A 126 -3.36 2.91 -8.66
CA THR A 126 -4.82 2.78 -8.80
C THR A 126 -5.22 1.69 -9.79
N ILE A 127 -4.35 1.34 -10.74
CA ILE A 127 -4.56 0.21 -11.64
C ILE A 127 -4.39 -1.10 -10.87
N SER A 128 -3.33 -1.31 -10.08
CA SER A 128 -3.19 -2.52 -9.25
C SER A 128 -4.29 -2.67 -8.18
N GLU A 129 -4.80 -1.56 -7.64
CA GLU A 129 -5.98 -1.52 -6.77
C GLU A 129 -7.21 -2.08 -7.50
N ALA A 130 -7.47 -1.60 -8.73
CA ALA A 130 -8.58 -2.06 -9.57
C ALA A 130 -8.45 -3.53 -10.01
N TYR A 131 -7.27 -3.98 -10.41
CA TYR A 131 -7.00 -5.40 -10.73
C TYR A 131 -7.23 -6.33 -9.54
N SER A 132 -7.05 -5.83 -8.31
CA SER A 132 -7.35 -6.59 -7.10
C SER A 132 -8.85 -6.57 -6.80
N LEU A 133 -9.51 -5.40 -6.86
CA LEU A 133 -10.87 -5.24 -6.37
C LEU A 133 -11.97 -5.63 -7.38
N ILE A 134 -11.81 -5.34 -8.67
CA ILE A 134 -12.88 -5.52 -9.68
C ILE A 134 -13.32 -7.00 -9.81
N PRO A 135 -12.41 -7.98 -9.88
CA PRO A 135 -12.80 -9.40 -9.91
C PRO A 135 -13.56 -9.83 -8.65
N TRP A 136 -13.24 -9.25 -7.48
CA TRP A 136 -13.97 -9.48 -6.23
C TRP A 136 -15.41 -8.96 -6.31
N LEU A 137 -15.56 -7.70 -6.72
CA LEU A 137 -16.86 -7.03 -6.84
C LEU A 137 -17.78 -7.76 -7.83
N LYS A 138 -17.26 -8.15 -9.00
CA LYS A 138 -18.00 -8.94 -9.98
C LYS A 138 -18.41 -10.31 -9.43
N LYS A 139 -17.52 -11.01 -8.73
CA LYS A 139 -17.82 -12.32 -8.10
C LYS A 139 -18.93 -12.22 -7.03
N HIS A 140 -19.08 -11.08 -6.35
CA HIS A 140 -20.12 -10.85 -5.34
C HIS A 140 -21.36 -10.14 -5.89
N ASN A 141 -21.47 -9.99 -7.23
CA ASN A 141 -22.55 -9.27 -7.91
C ASN A 141 -22.80 -7.88 -7.29
N ALA A 142 -21.73 -7.13 -7.05
CA ALA A 142 -21.84 -5.73 -6.67
C ALA A 142 -22.52 -4.94 -7.80
N ASP A 143 -23.38 -4.01 -7.43
CA ASP A 143 -24.19 -3.16 -8.30
C ASP A 143 -23.63 -1.72 -8.31
N THR A 144 -23.41 -1.14 -7.12
CA THR A 144 -22.93 0.22 -6.92
C THR A 144 -21.83 0.24 -5.86
N VAL A 145 -20.74 0.94 -6.13
CA VAL A 145 -19.57 1.04 -5.24
C VAL A 145 -19.11 2.49 -5.11
N LEU A 146 -19.03 2.99 -3.88
CA LEU A 146 -18.42 4.28 -3.59
C LEU A 146 -16.92 4.13 -3.39
N LEU A 147 -16.12 4.87 -4.15
CA LEU A 147 -14.66 4.92 -4.05
C LEU A 147 -14.22 6.19 -3.30
N ILE A 148 -13.59 6.02 -2.14
CA ILE A 148 -12.98 7.09 -1.35
C ILE A 148 -11.47 7.13 -1.62
N THR A 149 -10.97 8.31 -1.98
CA THR A 149 -9.59 8.57 -2.38
C THR A 149 -9.23 10.03 -2.06
N ASP A 150 -8.05 10.53 -2.47
CA ASP A 150 -7.79 11.97 -2.38
C ASP A 150 -8.61 12.76 -3.42
N ALA A 151 -9.04 13.97 -3.04
CA ALA A 151 -9.91 14.81 -3.85
C ALA A 151 -9.48 14.92 -5.33
N ALA A 152 -8.19 15.16 -5.58
CA ALA A 152 -7.62 15.33 -6.91
C ALA A 152 -7.45 14.02 -7.70
N SER A 153 -7.67 12.86 -7.07
CA SER A 153 -7.66 11.56 -7.73
C SER A 153 -9.04 11.04 -8.10
N THR A 154 -10.12 11.58 -7.51
CA THR A 154 -11.51 11.07 -7.68
C THR A 154 -11.91 10.86 -9.16
N TYR A 155 -11.76 11.86 -10.03
CA TYR A 155 -12.08 11.71 -11.46
C TYR A 155 -11.25 10.60 -12.14
N ARG A 156 -9.93 10.55 -11.86
CA ARG A 156 -9.02 9.53 -12.41
C ARG A 156 -9.41 8.12 -11.93
N VAL A 157 -9.68 7.99 -10.64
CA VAL A 157 -10.08 6.76 -9.96
C VAL A 157 -11.37 6.21 -10.56
N LYS A 158 -12.43 7.03 -10.62
CA LYS A 158 -13.71 6.64 -11.23
C LYS A 158 -13.53 6.17 -12.67
N ARG A 159 -12.77 6.92 -13.48
CA ARG A 159 -12.46 6.54 -14.88
C ARG A 159 -11.71 5.20 -14.96
N ILE A 160 -10.66 4.98 -14.16
CA ILE A 160 -9.89 3.72 -14.18
C ILE A 160 -10.79 2.54 -13.85
N PHE A 161 -11.55 2.64 -12.76
CA PHE A 161 -12.44 1.57 -12.32
C PHE A 161 -13.55 1.27 -13.34
N GLN A 162 -14.22 2.28 -13.89
CA GLN A 162 -15.22 2.14 -14.95
C GLN A 162 -14.65 1.53 -16.25
N LYS A 163 -13.46 1.96 -16.67
CA LYS A 163 -12.81 1.44 -17.91
C LYS A 163 -12.39 -0.02 -17.76
N LEU A 164 -11.94 -0.44 -16.58
CA LEU A 164 -11.55 -1.83 -16.30
C LEU A 164 -12.75 -2.73 -15.96
N SER A 165 -13.84 -2.20 -15.40
CA SER A 165 -15.06 -2.99 -15.16
C SER A 165 -15.91 -3.20 -16.40
N GLY A 166 -15.91 -2.22 -17.31
CA GLY A 166 -17.01 -2.06 -18.26
C GLY A 166 -18.29 -1.69 -17.50
N ASN A 167 -19.41 -2.31 -17.87
CA ASN A 167 -20.75 -1.86 -17.46
C ASN A 167 -21.15 -2.14 -15.99
N SER A 168 -20.38 -2.92 -15.22
CA SER A 168 -20.75 -3.28 -13.84
C SER A 168 -19.55 -3.64 -12.96
N PRO A 169 -19.50 -3.21 -11.68
CA PRO A 169 -20.48 -2.32 -11.01
C PRO A 169 -20.38 -0.86 -11.48
N VAL A 170 -21.36 -0.05 -11.07
CA VAL A 170 -21.32 1.41 -11.19
C VAL A 170 -20.45 1.99 -10.08
N TYR A 171 -19.48 2.82 -10.45
CA TYR A 171 -18.61 3.52 -9.48
C TYR A 171 -19.04 4.96 -9.25
N LEU A 172 -19.08 5.35 -7.99
CA LEU A 172 -19.26 6.71 -7.52
C LEU A 172 -18.01 7.16 -6.76
N THR A 173 -17.75 8.46 -6.70
CA THR A 173 -16.68 9.06 -5.87
C THR A 173 -17.21 10.24 -5.07
N LYS A 174 -16.66 10.47 -3.87
CA LYS A 174 -16.98 11.65 -3.05
C LYS A 174 -15.72 12.45 -2.73
N ASP A 175 -15.82 13.78 -2.77
CA ASP A 175 -14.78 14.67 -2.29
C ASP A 175 -14.87 14.83 -0.77
N ILE A 176 -13.93 14.19 -0.06
CA ILE A 176 -13.78 14.31 1.40
C ILE A 176 -13.18 15.65 1.86
N LYS A 177 -12.92 16.59 0.94
CA LYS A 177 -12.44 17.98 1.21
C LYS A 177 -11.15 18.03 2.04
N HIS A 178 -10.26 17.09 1.73
CA HIS A 178 -8.99 16.86 2.42
C HIS A 178 -8.08 18.11 2.42
N VAL A 179 -7.53 18.45 3.59
CA VAL A 179 -6.75 19.68 3.86
C VAL A 179 -5.53 19.91 2.95
N THR A 180 -5.03 18.87 2.28
CA THR A 180 -3.89 18.96 1.35
C THR A 180 -4.26 19.53 -0.02
N TYR A 181 -5.53 19.49 -0.42
CA TYR A 181 -5.98 19.90 -1.75
C TYR A 181 -7.34 20.59 -1.75
N ASN A 182 -7.37 21.88 -2.10
CA ASN A 182 -8.59 22.62 -2.38
C ASN A 182 -8.65 22.93 -3.90
N PRO A 183 -9.66 22.45 -4.65
CA PRO A 183 -9.74 22.65 -6.09
C PRO A 183 -9.95 24.12 -6.50
N SER A 184 -10.62 24.92 -5.66
CA SER A 184 -10.94 26.33 -5.93
C SER A 184 -9.72 27.26 -5.81
N CYS A 185 -8.71 26.86 -5.05
CA CYS A 185 -7.49 27.66 -4.83
C CYS A 185 -6.22 26.81 -4.88
N TRP A 186 -6.20 25.76 -5.70
CA TRP A 186 -5.14 24.74 -5.80
C TRP A 186 -3.72 25.32 -6.00
N TYR A 187 -3.64 26.50 -6.62
CA TYR A 187 -2.41 27.23 -6.88
C TYR A 187 -1.83 27.97 -5.67
N SER A 188 -2.56 28.10 -4.56
CA SER A 188 -2.16 28.88 -3.38
C SER A 188 -1.11 28.18 -2.50
N ASN A 189 -1.37 26.94 -2.07
CA ASN A 189 -0.49 26.15 -1.23
C ASN A 189 0.49 25.30 -2.05
N ARG A 190 1.72 25.10 -1.55
CA ARG A 190 2.75 24.23 -2.14
C ARG A 190 2.27 22.79 -2.32
N GLU A 191 1.60 22.24 -1.30
CA GLU A 191 1.18 20.84 -1.34
C GLU A 191 0.01 20.64 -2.30
N SER A 192 -0.94 21.59 -2.36
CA SER A 192 -2.01 21.58 -3.37
C SER A 192 -1.46 21.72 -4.80
N ARG A 193 -0.45 22.57 -5.04
CA ARG A 193 0.26 22.66 -6.34
C ARG A 193 0.95 21.34 -6.73
N LYS A 194 1.57 20.63 -5.79
CA LYS A 194 2.14 19.30 -6.04
C LYS A 194 1.06 18.28 -6.39
N ASN A 195 -0.03 18.24 -5.61
CA ASN A 195 -1.06 17.22 -5.82
C ASN A 195 -1.80 17.45 -7.14
N TRP A 196 -2.08 18.71 -7.49
CA TRP A 196 -2.55 19.11 -8.84
C TRP A 196 -1.65 18.53 -9.94
N LEU A 197 -0.35 18.80 -9.88
CA LEU A 197 0.60 18.35 -10.91
C LEU A 197 0.74 16.82 -10.97
N ARG A 198 0.80 16.17 -9.80
CA ARG A 198 0.90 14.71 -9.69
C ARG A 198 -0.37 14.03 -10.23
N SER A 199 -1.55 14.55 -9.90
CA SER A 199 -2.82 13.96 -10.32
C SER A 199 -3.13 14.20 -11.79
N TRP A 200 -2.74 15.35 -12.38
CA TRP A 200 -2.74 15.53 -13.84
C TRP A 200 -1.79 14.56 -14.53
N ALA A 201 -0.54 14.45 -14.08
CA ALA A 201 0.44 13.52 -14.66
C ALA A 201 -0.04 12.06 -14.57
N ALA A 202 -0.58 11.64 -13.42
CA ALA A 202 -1.16 10.32 -13.23
C ALA A 202 -2.44 10.10 -14.06
N LEU A 203 -3.26 11.14 -14.27
CA LEU A 203 -4.43 11.07 -15.15
C LEU A 203 -4.00 10.82 -16.59
N PHE A 204 -3.05 11.59 -17.12
CA PHE A 204 -2.50 11.36 -18.47
C PHE A 204 -1.83 9.99 -18.61
N ALA A 205 -1.05 9.54 -17.61
CA ALA A 205 -0.52 8.18 -17.58
C ALA A 205 -1.65 7.13 -17.70
N SER A 206 -2.72 7.26 -16.90
CA SER A 206 -3.87 6.34 -16.96
C SER A 206 -4.67 6.37 -18.26
N TYR A 207 -4.44 7.33 -19.17
CA TYR A 207 -4.96 7.27 -20.54
C TYR A 207 -4.09 6.39 -21.45
N PHE A 208 -2.78 6.38 -21.24
CA PHE A 208 -1.82 5.53 -21.95
C PHE A 208 -1.82 4.10 -21.41
N ASP A 209 -1.75 3.94 -20.08
CA ASP A 209 -1.73 2.63 -19.40
C ASP A 209 -3.02 1.81 -19.62
N LEU A 210 -4.13 2.48 -19.94
CA LEU A 210 -5.42 1.86 -20.28
C LEU A 210 -5.75 1.89 -21.78
N PHE A 211 -4.77 2.23 -22.63
CA PHE A 211 -4.93 2.18 -24.08
C PHE A 211 -4.88 0.72 -24.56
N ASN A 212 -5.92 0.28 -25.25
CA ASN A 212 -6.10 -1.11 -25.70
C ASN A 212 -6.09 -2.16 -24.56
N THR A 213 -6.52 -1.78 -23.35
CA THR A 213 -6.78 -2.73 -22.25
C THR A 213 -8.24 -3.19 -22.28
N ASP A 214 -8.46 -4.50 -22.13
CA ASP A 214 -9.77 -5.12 -22.01
C ASP A 214 -10.41 -4.92 -20.63
N THR A 215 -11.65 -5.37 -20.47
CA THR A 215 -12.37 -5.34 -19.18
C THR A 215 -12.11 -6.60 -18.37
N LEU A 216 -11.84 -6.45 -17.08
CA LEU A 216 -11.56 -7.55 -16.15
C LEU A 216 -12.82 -8.35 -15.82
N GLU A 217 -12.74 -9.67 -15.89
CA GLU A 217 -13.79 -10.60 -15.44
C GLU A 217 -13.61 -11.02 -13.98
N ALA A 218 -14.56 -11.81 -13.46
CA ALA A 218 -14.48 -12.38 -12.12
C ALA A 218 -13.35 -13.44 -11.97
N VAL A 219 -12.78 -13.91 -13.08
CA VAL A 219 -11.67 -14.88 -13.12
C VAL A 219 -10.28 -14.22 -13.11
N ASP A 220 -10.15 -12.95 -13.51
CA ASP A 220 -8.87 -12.24 -13.68
C ASP A 220 -8.23 -11.77 -12.36
N SER A 221 -8.39 -12.55 -11.30
CA SER A 221 -8.11 -12.12 -9.94
C SER A 221 -6.61 -12.12 -9.64
N SER A 222 -6.00 -10.94 -9.55
CA SER A 222 -4.55 -10.78 -9.35
C SER A 222 -4.10 -10.85 -7.88
N TYR A 223 -4.81 -11.57 -7.00
CA TYR A 223 -4.54 -11.58 -5.57
C TYR A 223 -3.18 -12.17 -5.24
N TYR A 224 -2.33 -11.42 -4.53
CA TYR A 224 -1.18 -12.00 -3.83
C TYR A 224 -1.57 -12.58 -2.45
N LYS A 225 -2.68 -12.08 -1.89
CA LYS A 225 -3.32 -12.49 -0.65
C LYS A 225 -4.83 -12.27 -0.88
N PRO A 226 -5.72 -13.26 -0.61
CA PRO A 226 -7.14 -13.10 -0.91
C PRO A 226 -7.78 -12.05 0.00
N VAL A 227 -8.87 -11.44 -0.48
CA VAL A 227 -9.74 -10.57 0.32
C VAL A 227 -10.38 -11.39 1.44
N LYS A 228 -10.43 -10.83 2.65
CA LYS A 228 -11.00 -11.47 3.86
C LYS A 228 -11.77 -10.47 4.70
N SER A 229 -12.76 -10.92 5.44
CA SER A 229 -13.39 -10.12 6.50
C SER A 229 -12.41 -9.87 7.66
N TYR A 230 -12.63 -8.79 8.42
CA TYR A 230 -11.86 -8.50 9.63
C TYR A 230 -12.04 -9.59 10.70
N ALA A 231 -13.22 -10.22 10.74
CA ALA A 231 -13.51 -11.38 11.58
C ALA A 231 -12.64 -12.59 11.23
N GLU A 232 -12.37 -12.86 9.95
CA GLU A 232 -11.45 -13.92 9.51
C GLU A 232 -9.99 -13.54 9.79
N TYR A 233 -9.59 -12.31 9.46
CA TYR A 233 -8.25 -11.78 9.73
C TYR A 233 -7.87 -11.91 11.23
N LYS A 234 -8.78 -11.56 12.15
CA LYS A 234 -8.52 -11.74 13.59
C LYS A 234 -8.50 -13.20 14.03
N ARG A 235 -9.29 -14.10 13.40
CA ARG A 235 -9.24 -15.55 13.63
C ARG A 235 -7.91 -16.19 13.17
N GLU A 236 -7.26 -15.61 12.15
CA GLU A 236 -5.98 -16.09 11.65
C GLU A 236 -4.77 -15.61 12.48
N ILE A 237 -4.76 -14.34 12.91
CA ILE A 237 -3.68 -13.81 13.76
C ILE A 237 -3.78 -14.33 15.20
N ASN A 238 -4.99 -14.37 15.75
CA ASN A 238 -5.28 -14.90 17.08
C ASN A 238 -6.13 -16.17 16.94
N PRO A 239 -5.54 -17.32 16.53
CA PRO A 239 -6.27 -18.57 16.56
C PRO A 239 -6.67 -18.87 18.00
N ASN A 240 -7.96 -19.14 18.24
CA ASN A 240 -8.47 -19.54 19.55
C ASN A 240 -7.98 -20.96 19.88
N VAL A 241 -6.73 -21.06 20.36
CA VAL A 241 -6.10 -22.30 20.80
C VAL A 241 -6.85 -22.80 22.02
N ASN A 242 -7.71 -23.79 21.83
CA ASN A 242 -8.37 -24.51 22.92
C ASN A 242 -7.32 -25.34 23.67
N LEU A 243 -6.72 -24.75 24.71
CA LEU A 243 -5.66 -25.35 25.51
C LEU A 243 -6.10 -26.67 26.13
N GLN A 244 -7.36 -26.78 26.55
CA GLN A 244 -7.95 -28.00 27.13
C GLN A 244 -7.91 -29.18 26.15
N LYS A 245 -8.01 -28.94 24.83
CA LYS A 245 -7.87 -29.97 23.78
C LYS A 245 -6.40 -30.29 23.44
N LEU A 246 -5.45 -29.50 23.94
CA LEU A 246 -4.00 -29.76 23.82
C LEU A 246 -3.40 -30.43 25.07
N LEU A 247 -3.91 -30.13 26.27
CA LEU A 247 -3.45 -30.71 27.54
C LEU A 247 -3.22 -32.24 27.49
N PRO A 248 -4.19 -33.10 27.12
CA PRO A 248 -3.95 -34.54 27.09
C PRO A 248 -2.85 -34.94 26.09
N LYS A 249 -2.75 -34.26 24.94
CA LYS A 249 -1.67 -34.50 23.96
C LYS A 249 -0.29 -34.06 24.46
N ILE A 250 -0.24 -33.11 25.39
CA ILE A 250 0.99 -32.66 26.05
C ILE A 250 1.35 -33.65 27.16
N GLU A 251 0.38 -34.09 27.97
CA GLU A 251 0.56 -35.11 29.01
C GLU A 251 1.02 -36.47 28.44
N ASP A 252 0.38 -36.96 27.38
CA ASP A 252 0.78 -38.18 26.66
C ASP A 252 2.20 -38.07 26.09
N LYS A 253 2.57 -36.88 25.58
CA LYS A 253 3.90 -36.63 25.05
C LYS A 253 4.95 -36.56 26.17
N ILE A 254 4.64 -35.91 27.30
CA ILE A 254 5.52 -35.85 28.49
C ILE A 254 5.73 -37.26 29.04
N LYS A 255 4.68 -38.09 29.14
CA LYS A 255 4.82 -39.52 29.49
C LYS A 255 5.76 -40.24 28.51
N ALA A 256 5.47 -40.17 27.22
CA ALA A 256 6.26 -40.83 26.17
C ALA A 256 7.70 -40.28 26.00
N GLU A 257 8.03 -39.12 26.55
CA GLU A 257 9.41 -38.61 26.65
C GLU A 257 10.07 -39.07 27.96
N SER A 258 9.37 -39.03 29.11
CA SER A 258 9.85 -39.55 30.39
C SER A 258 10.13 -41.07 30.37
N GLU A 259 9.29 -41.86 29.69
CA GLU A 259 9.50 -43.30 29.46
C GLU A 259 10.75 -43.56 28.60
N LYS A 260 11.07 -42.67 27.66
CA LYS A 260 12.29 -42.76 26.83
C LYS A 260 13.55 -42.33 27.58
N GLU A 261 13.45 -41.45 28.57
CA GLU A 261 14.57 -41.14 29.47
C GLU A 261 14.79 -42.27 30.48
N ALA A 262 13.73 -42.80 31.10
CA ALA A 262 13.79 -43.99 31.96
C ALA A 262 14.36 -45.22 31.22
N ALA A 263 14.02 -45.42 29.94
CA ALA A 263 14.61 -46.45 29.10
C ALA A 263 16.12 -46.23 28.84
N LYS A 264 16.59 -44.99 28.69
CA LYS A 264 18.02 -44.69 28.50
C LYS A 264 18.84 -44.89 29.77
N ASP A 265 18.32 -44.48 30.92
CA ASP A 265 19.04 -44.64 32.19
C ASP A 265 19.01 -46.08 32.70
N SER A 266 17.97 -46.87 32.39
CA SER A 266 17.99 -48.32 32.63
C SER A 266 18.99 -49.06 31.73
N ILE A 267 19.16 -48.66 30.46
CA ILE A 267 20.23 -49.18 29.60
C ILE A 267 21.62 -48.88 30.19
N LYS A 268 21.88 -47.64 30.63
CA LYS A 268 23.11 -47.27 31.35
C LYS A 268 23.31 -48.04 32.67
N ALA A 269 22.23 -48.40 33.36
CA ALA A 269 22.31 -49.22 34.55
C ALA A 269 22.77 -50.65 34.20
N SER A 270 22.22 -51.25 33.14
CA SER A 270 22.63 -52.59 32.69
C SER A 270 24.09 -52.67 32.23
N GLU A 271 24.62 -51.66 31.53
CA GLU A 271 26.05 -51.63 31.15
C GLU A 271 26.97 -51.63 32.38
N LYS A 272 26.57 -51.00 33.49
CA LYS A 272 27.37 -50.96 34.73
C LYS A 272 27.38 -52.27 35.53
N VAL A 273 26.49 -53.23 35.24
CA VAL A 273 26.43 -54.50 35.98
C VAL A 273 27.39 -55.54 35.41
N GLN A 274 27.65 -55.55 34.09
CA GLN A 274 28.52 -56.57 33.46
C GLN A 274 30.04 -56.35 33.70
N VAL A 275 30.47 -55.19 34.20
CA VAL A 275 31.92 -54.87 34.38
C VAL A 275 32.48 -55.33 35.73
N LYS A 276 31.77 -56.20 36.48
CA LYS A 276 32.16 -56.58 37.86
C LYS A 276 32.75 -57.98 38.03
N GLU A 277 32.77 -58.81 37.00
CA GLU A 277 33.45 -60.11 37.00
C GLU A 277 34.50 -60.21 35.89
N THR A 278 35.76 -59.93 36.28
CA THR A 278 37.00 -60.62 35.89
C THR A 278 38.17 -59.67 36.13
N LYS A 279 39.13 -60.07 36.95
CA LYS A 279 40.31 -59.25 37.28
C LYS A 279 41.53 -60.14 37.39
N GLU A 280 42.42 -60.07 36.40
CA GLU A 280 43.86 -60.28 36.60
C GLU A 280 44.68 -59.75 35.40
N THR A 281 46.00 -59.67 35.55
CA THR A 281 46.94 -59.04 34.59
C THR A 281 48.32 -59.66 34.80
N PRO A 282 49.17 -59.78 33.77
CA PRO A 282 50.32 -58.87 33.72
C PRO A 282 50.84 -58.47 32.31
N LYS A 283 51.48 -57.28 32.26
CA LYS A 283 52.78 -56.88 31.63
C LYS A 283 53.45 -57.78 30.53
N GLU A 284 54.28 -57.27 29.59
CA GLU A 284 55.07 -56.01 29.53
C GLU A 284 55.61 -55.63 28.11
N GLN A 285 56.27 -54.45 28.00
CA GLN A 285 57.31 -54.02 27.00
C GLN A 285 56.88 -53.74 25.54
N SER A 286 57.50 -52.83 24.73
CA SER A 286 58.45 -51.68 24.91
C SER A 286 58.55 -50.91 23.54
N LYS A 287 59.25 -49.79 23.21
CA LYS A 287 60.25 -48.79 23.72
C LYS A 287 60.02 -47.46 22.88
N THR A 288 60.40 -46.21 23.20
CA THR A 288 61.73 -45.55 23.42
C THR A 288 62.59 -45.48 22.13
N GLN A 289 63.20 -44.39 21.60
CA GLN A 289 63.53 -42.97 21.98
C GLN A 289 63.58 -42.10 20.66
N THR A 290 63.13 -40.82 20.57
CA THR A 290 63.80 -39.51 20.86
C THR A 290 64.84 -38.98 19.84
N LYS A 291 64.76 -37.68 19.42
CA LYS A 291 65.79 -36.61 19.68
C LYS A 291 65.64 -35.24 18.92
N ASP A 292 65.52 -34.13 19.68
CA ASP A 292 66.10 -32.75 19.57
C ASP A 292 66.42 -32.10 18.18
N GLN A 293 65.81 -30.97 17.75
CA GLN A 293 66.05 -29.52 18.07
C GLN A 293 67.17 -28.81 17.24
N PRO A 294 67.39 -27.46 17.27
CA PRO A 294 66.49 -26.29 17.51
C PRO A 294 66.73 -25.05 16.58
N LYS A 295 65.86 -24.02 16.69
CA LYS A 295 66.12 -22.54 16.77
C LYS A 295 64.76 -21.78 16.70
N GLU A 296 64.40 -20.81 17.57
CA GLU A 296 64.99 -19.49 17.90
C GLU A 296 64.98 -18.47 16.74
N LYS A 297 64.56 -17.19 16.87
CA LYS A 297 64.01 -16.42 18.02
C LYS A 297 63.43 -15.06 17.55
N ALA A 298 62.49 -14.45 18.30
CA ALA A 298 62.27 -12.98 18.46
C ALA A 298 61.88 -12.13 17.20
N LYS A 299 61.39 -10.87 17.23
CA LYS A 299 60.71 -9.93 18.19
C LYS A 299 60.11 -8.77 17.33
N GLU A 300 58.87 -8.27 17.47
CA GLU A 300 58.29 -7.30 18.46
C GLU A 300 58.03 -5.87 17.86
N LYS A 301 57.01 -5.16 18.38
CA LYS A 301 56.67 -3.70 18.28
C LYS A 301 55.98 -3.08 17.04
N ALA A 302 54.65 -3.01 17.14
CA ALA A 302 53.76 -1.83 17.14
C ALA A 302 54.22 -0.42 16.67
N SER A 303 53.29 0.34 16.06
CA SER A 303 53.04 1.78 16.30
C SER A 303 51.64 2.23 15.80
N GLU A 304 51.20 3.44 16.20
CA GLU A 304 49.83 3.96 15.98
C GLU A 304 49.68 4.89 14.75
N LYS A 305 48.43 5.15 14.32
CA LYS A 305 47.95 6.53 14.08
C LYS A 305 46.42 6.66 13.93
N LYS A 306 45.87 7.77 14.45
CA LYS A 306 44.53 8.32 14.15
C LYS A 306 44.66 9.55 13.25
N ALA A 307 43.64 9.90 12.46
CA ALA A 307 43.14 11.29 12.31
C ALA A 307 41.88 11.41 11.43
N ASP A 308 41.06 12.43 11.73
CA ASP A 308 40.13 13.20 10.89
C ASP A 308 39.14 12.54 9.91
N VAL A 309 37.84 12.77 10.20
CA VAL A 309 36.83 13.17 9.20
C VAL A 309 36.12 14.43 9.72
N LYS A 310 35.83 15.37 8.83
CA LYS A 310 35.69 16.81 9.15
C LYS A 310 34.31 17.36 8.82
N LYS A 311 33.66 18.07 9.77
CA LYS A 311 32.42 18.84 9.53
C LYS A 311 32.58 19.82 8.36
N ARG A 312 31.55 19.98 7.53
CA ARG A 312 31.31 21.25 6.81
C ARG A 312 29.87 21.41 6.29
N LYS A 313 29.30 22.57 6.64
CA LYS A 313 28.07 23.20 6.12
C LYS A 313 26.82 22.31 6.10
#